data_AF-A0A3N5ER86-F1
#
_entry.id   AF-A0A3N5ER86-F1
#
_cell.length_a   1.000
_cell.length_b   1.000
_cell.length_c   1.000
_cell.angle_alpha   90.00
_cell.angle_beta   90.00
_cell.angle_gamma   90.00
#
_symmetry.space_group_name_H-M   'P 1'
#
loop_
_entity.id
_entity.type
_entity.pdbx_description
1 polymer ?
#
loop_
_entity_poly.entity_id
_entity_poly.type
_entity_poly.pdbx_seq_one_letter_code
_entity_poly.pdbx_strand_id
1 'polypeptide(L)'
;MEGVGKKTITRRVILYEGLAFLFIILLIWLDEFLDIPHLFLGAETTPVNWRESSFESVAIVILACVTIGITRNVFRKMKYLEGILPVCASCKKIRDDKECWHQIEEYIRDRSSADFSHGICPDCARKLYPNLFEDEKHET
;
A
#
# COMPACT_ATOMS: atom_id res chain seq x y z
N MET A 1 -8.04 -2.66 -11.40
CA MET A 1 -8.04 -3.91 -10.61
C MET A 1 -6.73 -4.16 -9.83
N GLU A 2 -5.69 -3.34 -9.98
CA GLU A 2 -4.38 -3.54 -9.29
C GLU A 2 -4.37 -3.24 -7.79
N GLY A 3 -5.28 -2.39 -7.29
CA GLY A 3 -5.33 -2.02 -5.87
C GLY A 3 -5.72 -3.16 -4.91
N VAL A 4 -6.49 -4.16 -5.39
CA VAL A 4 -6.91 -5.34 -4.60
C VAL A 4 -5.76 -6.33 -4.43
N GLY A 5 -4.92 -6.48 -5.46
CA GLY A 5 -3.71 -7.30 -5.40
C GLY A 5 -2.70 -6.79 -4.37
N LYS A 6 -2.46 -5.47 -4.33
CA LYS A 6 -1.47 -4.85 -3.43
C LYS A 6 -1.84 -4.97 -1.94
N LYS A 7 -3.11 -4.76 -1.57
CA LYS A 7 -3.56 -5.01 -0.18
C LYS A 7 -3.34 -6.47 0.24
N THR A 8 -3.57 -7.40 -0.69
CA THR A 8 -3.37 -8.83 -0.47
C THR A 8 -1.89 -9.18 -0.34
N ILE A 9 -1.02 -8.58 -1.16
CA ILE A 9 0.44 -8.75 -1.11
C ILE A 9 0.99 -8.22 0.23
N THR A 10 0.66 -6.99 0.63
CA THR A 10 1.12 -6.45 1.91
C THR A 10 0.68 -7.32 3.09
N ARG A 11 -0.55 -7.83 3.08
CA ARG A 11 -1.04 -8.74 4.12
C ARG A 11 -0.28 -10.06 4.15
N ARG A 12 0.05 -10.62 2.98
CA ARG A 12 0.85 -11.85 2.87
C ARG A 12 2.27 -11.64 3.39
N VAL A 13 2.93 -10.53 3.01
CA VAL A 13 4.29 -10.21 3.49
C VAL A 13 4.33 -10.13 5.02
N ILE A 14 3.43 -9.38 5.64
CA ILE A 14 3.36 -9.27 7.11
C ILE A 14 3.08 -10.63 7.76
N LEU A 15 2.24 -11.46 7.14
CA LEU A 15 1.94 -12.80 7.65
C LEU A 15 3.17 -13.72 7.58
N TYR A 16 3.94 -13.69 6.49
CA TYR A 16 5.17 -14.47 6.38
C TYR A 16 6.27 -13.99 7.33
N GLU A 17 6.44 -12.67 7.50
CA GLU A 17 7.35 -12.11 8.51
C GLU A 17 6.96 -12.60 9.92
N GLY A 18 5.68 -12.51 10.28
CA GLY A 18 5.19 -12.98 11.58
C GLY A 18 5.39 -14.48 11.79
N LEU A 19 5.12 -15.30 10.77
CA LEU A 19 5.37 -16.75 10.83
C LEU A 19 6.86 -17.08 10.97
N ALA A 20 7.75 -16.35 10.29
CA ALA A 20 9.19 -16.55 10.39
C ALA A 20 9.71 -16.25 11.80
N PHE A 21 9.31 -15.12 12.40
CA PHE A 21 9.68 -14.81 13.78
C PHE A 21 9.10 -15.79 14.79
N LEU A 22 7.85 -16.23 14.58
CA LEU A 22 7.24 -17.27 15.41
C LEU A 22 8.04 -18.59 15.33
N PHE A 23 8.45 -18.98 14.13
CA PHE A 23 9.26 -20.18 13.92
C PHE A 23 10.62 -20.09 14.62
N ILE A 24 11.29 -18.94 14.57
CA ILE A 24 12.56 -18.71 15.30
C ILE A 24 12.35 -18.85 16.81
N ILE A 25 11.30 -18.24 17.37
CA ILE A 25 10.98 -18.37 18.79
C ILE A 25 10.73 -19.84 19.14
N LEU A 26 9.94 -20.56 18.34
CA LEU A 26 9.68 -21.98 18.58
C LEU A 26 10.97 -22.82 18.53
N LEU A 27 11.90 -22.52 17.63
CA LEU A 27 13.19 -23.20 17.57
C LEU A 27 14.03 -22.98 18.84
N ILE A 28 14.05 -21.76 19.40
CA ILE A 28 14.77 -21.47 20.65
C ILE A 28 14.18 -22.27 21.82
N TRP A 29 12.85 -22.30 21.93
CA TRP A 29 12.17 -23.09 22.96
C TRP A 29 12.33 -24.60 22.76
N LEU A 30 12.44 -25.04 21.50
CA LEU A 30 12.67 -26.44 21.16
C LEU A 30 14.10 -26.87 21.52
N ASP A 31 15.09 -26.01 21.29
CA ASP A 31 16.49 -26.25 21.67
C ASP A 31 16.64 -26.42 23.19
N GLU A 32 15.97 -25.57 23.96
CA GLU A 32 15.89 -25.67 25.43
C GLU A 32 15.24 -26.97 25.91
N PHE A 33 14.24 -27.49 25.18
CA PHE A 33 13.52 -28.71 25.57
C PHE A 33 14.27 -30.00 25.20
N LEU A 34 14.96 -30.00 24.06
CA LEU A 34 15.65 -31.18 23.52
C LEU A 34 17.14 -31.25 23.87
N ASP A 35 17.71 -30.21 24.47
CA ASP A 35 19.12 -30.15 24.88
C ASP A 35 20.03 -30.60 23.71
N ILE A 36 19.78 -30.03 22.51
CA ILE A 36 20.41 -30.42 21.25
C ILE A 36 21.95 -30.40 21.33
N PRO A 37 22.61 -29.47 22.06
CA PRO A 37 24.06 -29.51 22.26
C PRO A 37 24.54 -30.80 22.96
N HIS A 38 23.81 -31.27 23.96
CA HIS A 38 24.12 -32.53 24.63
C HIS A 38 23.85 -33.73 23.71
N LEU A 39 22.72 -33.72 22.99
CA LEU A 39 22.31 -34.83 22.11
C LEU A 39 23.18 -34.97 20.85
N PHE A 40 23.67 -33.86 20.29
CA PHE A 40 24.38 -33.84 18.99
C PHE A 40 25.90 -33.68 19.12
N LEU A 41 26.39 -32.97 20.15
CA LEU A 41 27.83 -32.66 20.31
C LEU A 41 28.47 -33.34 21.53
N GLY A 42 27.69 -34.05 22.36
CA GLY A 42 28.21 -34.74 23.54
C GLY A 42 28.80 -33.79 24.60
N ALA A 43 28.34 -32.54 24.62
CA ALA A 43 28.75 -31.54 25.61
C ALA A 43 28.18 -31.87 27.00
N GLU A 44 28.74 -31.27 28.05
CA GLU A 44 28.22 -31.41 29.42
C GLU A 44 26.77 -30.89 29.52
N THR A 45 25.95 -31.51 30.36
CA THR A 45 24.53 -31.14 30.52
C THR A 45 24.42 -29.69 31.00
N THR A 46 23.84 -28.83 30.16
CA THR A 46 23.48 -27.47 30.54
C THR A 46 22.17 -27.49 31.34
N PRO A 47 22.09 -26.86 32.52
CA PRO A 47 20.85 -26.80 33.28
C PRO A 47 19.82 -25.93 32.55
N VAL A 48 18.57 -26.40 32.47
CA VAL A 48 17.47 -25.69 31.80
C VAL A 48 17.33 -24.27 32.38
N ASN A 49 17.64 -23.25 31.57
CA ASN A 49 17.74 -21.86 31.96
C ASN A 49 16.67 -21.00 31.29
N TRP A 50 15.40 -21.30 31.60
CA TRP A 50 14.19 -20.60 31.13
C TRP A 50 14.28 -19.07 31.15
N ARG A 51 15.09 -18.49 32.04
CA ARG A 51 15.32 -17.05 32.14
C ARG A 51 16.01 -16.51 30.89
N GLU A 52 17.00 -17.23 30.37
CA GLU A 52 17.80 -16.86 29.20
C GLU A 52 16.95 -16.93 27.92
N SER A 53 16.26 -18.05 27.70
CA SER A 53 15.34 -18.24 26.56
C SER A 53 14.16 -17.24 26.59
N SER A 54 13.73 -16.81 27.78
CA SER A 54 12.74 -15.73 27.92
C SER A 54 13.30 -14.37 27.47
N PHE A 55 14.54 -14.02 27.82
CA PHE A 55 15.16 -12.76 27.39
C PHE A 55 15.40 -12.72 25.87
N GLU A 56 15.82 -13.83 25.27
CA GLU A 56 15.98 -13.94 23.82
C GLU A 56 14.64 -13.80 23.09
N SER A 57 13.59 -14.45 23.59
CA SER A 57 12.24 -14.34 23.03
C SER A 57 11.74 -12.88 23.06
N VAL A 58 11.98 -12.15 24.16
CA VAL A 58 11.62 -10.73 24.27
C VAL A 58 12.38 -9.88 23.24
N ALA A 59 13.69 -10.12 23.09
CA ALA A 59 14.50 -9.40 22.10
C ALA A 59 14.01 -9.64 20.66
N ILE A 60 13.65 -10.89 20.32
CA ILE A 60 13.11 -11.26 19.01
C ILE A 60 11.74 -10.63 18.77
N VAL A 61 10.87 -10.58 19.79
CA VAL A 61 9.56 -9.91 19.67
C VAL A 61 9.74 -8.41 19.42
N ILE A 62 10.68 -7.75 20.12
CA ILE A 62 11.00 -6.33 19.88
C ILE A 62 11.49 -6.14 18.44
N LEU A 63 12.42 -6.98 17.97
CA LEU A 63 12.92 -6.94 16.59
C LEU A 63 11.78 -7.16 15.57
N ALA A 64 10.89 -8.12 15.83
CA ALA A 64 9.72 -8.39 14.99
C ALA A 64 8.77 -7.20 14.93
N CYS A 65 8.52 -6.52 16.06
CA CYS A 65 7.71 -5.29 16.06
C CYS A 65 8.34 -4.17 15.24
N VAL A 66 9.66 -3.99 15.35
CA VAL A 66 10.41 -2.97 14.61
C VAL A 66 10.37 -3.26 13.10
N THR A 67 10.68 -4.49 12.68
CA THR A 67 10.68 -4.88 11.26
C THR A 67 9.29 -4.73 10.64
N ILE A 68 8.24 -5.25 11.28
CA ILE A 68 6.85 -5.10 10.82
C ILE A 68 6.46 -3.62 10.72
N GLY A 69 6.90 -2.79 11.67
CA GLY A 69 6.66 -1.34 11.67
C GLY A 69 7.30 -0.64 10.47
N ILE A 70 8.57 -0.96 10.17
CA ILE A 70 9.30 -0.45 9.02
C ILE A 70 8.63 -0.90 7.72
N THR A 71 8.35 -2.21 7.57
CA THR A 71 7.69 -2.78 6.40
C THR A 71 6.38 -2.07 6.12
N ARG A 72 5.53 -1.86 7.14
CA ARG A 72 4.28 -1.09 7.01
C ARG A 72 4.50 0.34 6.52
N ASN A 73 5.52 1.04 7.02
CA ASN A 73 5.81 2.40 6.62
C ASN A 73 6.25 2.49 5.15
N VAL A 74 7.09 1.55 4.71
CA VAL A 74 7.54 1.44 3.31
C VAL A 74 6.36 1.22 2.37
N PHE A 75 5.49 0.25 2.67
CA PHE A 75 4.29 0.00 1.85
C PHE A 75 3.31 1.18 1.84
N ARG A 76 3.25 1.99 2.91
CA ARG A 76 2.45 3.24 2.93
C ARG A 76 3.02 4.30 2.00
N LYS A 77 4.35 4.47 1.97
CA LYS A 77 5.02 5.44 1.09
C LYS A 77 4.86 5.06 -0.38
N MET A 78 4.96 3.77 -0.72
CA MET A 78 4.75 3.30 -2.10
C MET A 78 3.37 3.70 -2.66
N LYS A 79 2.31 3.61 -1.85
CA LYS A 79 0.96 4.07 -2.25
C LYS A 79 0.88 5.54 -2.62
N TYR A 80 1.76 6.39 -2.07
CA TYR A 80 1.73 7.83 -2.32
C TYR A 80 2.35 8.19 -3.68
N LEU A 81 3.41 7.48 -4.11
CA LEU A 81 4.03 7.71 -5.40
C LEU A 81 3.16 7.27 -6.59
N GLU A 82 2.27 6.30 -6.38
CA GLU A 82 1.34 5.79 -7.41
C GLU A 82 0.15 6.72 -7.67
N GLY A 83 -0.02 7.81 -6.92
CA GLY A 83 -1.13 8.75 -7.08
C GLY A 83 -0.91 9.86 -8.11
N ILE A 84 0.29 9.94 -8.71
CA ILE A 84 0.63 10.98 -9.67
C ILE A 84 0.33 10.47 -11.08
N LEU A 85 -0.75 10.97 -11.68
CA LEU A 85 -1.10 10.69 -13.06
C LEU A 85 -0.27 11.60 -13.99
N PRO A 86 0.58 11.04 -14.87
CA PRO A 86 1.31 11.83 -15.84
C PRO A 86 0.34 12.41 -16.88
N VAL A 87 0.19 13.73 -16.86
CA VAL A 87 -0.68 14.49 -17.79
C VAL A 87 0.17 15.22 -18.83
N CYS A 88 -0.20 15.13 -20.10
CA CYS A 88 0.46 15.88 -21.16
C CYS A 88 0.29 17.38 -20.93
N ALA A 89 1.38 18.13 -20.88
CA ALA A 89 1.33 19.59 -20.66
C ALA A 89 0.55 20.33 -21.76
N SER A 90 0.57 19.81 -23.00
CA SER A 90 -0.06 20.42 -24.17
C SER A 90 -1.53 20.01 -24.31
N CYS A 91 -1.82 18.71 -24.47
CA CYS A 91 -3.17 18.23 -24.78
C CYS A 91 -3.96 17.68 -23.59
N LYS A 92 -3.40 17.72 -22.38
CA LYS A 92 -4.02 17.24 -21.12
C LYS A 92 -4.46 15.77 -21.10
N LYS A 93 -4.06 14.95 -22.07
CA LYS A 93 -4.25 13.50 -22.02
C LYS A 93 -3.49 12.88 -20.85
N ILE A 94 -4.03 11.82 -20.26
CA ILE A 94 -3.37 11.03 -19.22
C ILE A 94 -2.62 9.88 -19.89
N ARG A 95 -1.36 9.65 -19.49
CA ARG A 95 -0.60 8.48 -19.92
C ARG A 95 -0.86 7.32 -18.95
N ASP A 96 -1.27 6.18 -19.52
CA ASP A 96 -1.47 4.95 -18.78
C ASP A 96 -0.15 4.15 -18.62
N ASP A 97 -0.17 3.10 -17.80
CA ASP A 97 0.96 2.20 -17.53
C ASP A 97 1.42 1.43 -18.79
N LYS A 98 0.57 1.35 -19.82
CA LYS A 98 0.86 0.77 -21.14
C LYS A 98 1.43 1.80 -22.14
N GLU A 99 1.80 2.98 -21.66
CA GLU A 99 2.26 4.11 -22.48
C GLU A 99 1.24 4.66 -23.49
N CYS A 100 -0.02 4.24 -23.39
CA CYS A 100 -1.13 4.78 -24.18
C CYS A 100 -1.63 6.11 -23.59
N TRP A 101 -2.03 7.04 -24.46
CA TRP A 101 -2.57 8.35 -24.07
C TRP A 101 -4.09 8.38 -24.21
N HIS A 102 -4.77 8.56 -23.09
CA HIS A 102 -6.24 8.60 -23.02
C HIS A 102 -6.74 10.01 -22.70
N GLN A 103 -7.96 10.31 -23.14
CA GLN A 103 -8.65 11.50 -22.63
C GLN A 103 -8.95 11.33 -21.13
N ILE A 104 -9.02 12.43 -20.39
CA ILE A 104 -9.21 12.39 -18.93
C ILE A 104 -10.53 11.69 -18.59
N GLU A 105 -11.57 12.01 -19.35
CA GLU A 105 -12.92 11.48 -19.19
C GLU A 105 -12.97 9.97 -19.39
N GLU A 106 -12.31 9.48 -20.45
CA GLU A 106 -12.16 8.05 -20.75
C GLU A 106 -11.37 7.35 -19.63
N TYR A 107 -10.22 7.91 -19.26
CA TYR A 107 -9.36 7.36 -18.22
C TYR A 107 -10.07 7.22 -16.86
N ILE A 108 -10.84 8.25 -16.45
CA ILE A 108 -11.59 8.24 -15.20
C ILE A 108 -12.78 7.28 -15.28
N ARG A 109 -13.51 7.25 -16.40
CA ARG A 109 -14.65 6.34 -16.60
C ARG A 109 -14.22 4.87 -16.51
N ASP A 110 -13.08 4.51 -17.09
CA ASP A 110 -12.58 3.13 -17.08
C ASP A 110 -12.09 2.67 -15.69
N ARG A 111 -11.68 3.62 -14.84
CA ARG A 111 -11.05 3.34 -13.53
C ARG A 111 -11.91 3.72 -12.32
N SER A 112 -13.07 4.32 -12.54
CA SER A 112 -14.02 4.71 -11.51
C SER A 112 -15.45 4.40 -11.95
N SER A 113 -16.40 4.47 -11.03
CA SER A 113 -17.83 4.30 -11.36
C SER A 113 -18.48 5.63 -11.77
N ALA A 114 -17.71 6.58 -12.29
CA ALA A 114 -18.19 7.92 -12.63
C ALA A 114 -18.61 8.01 -14.11
N ASP A 115 -19.84 8.47 -14.34
CA ASP A 115 -20.34 8.85 -15.66
C ASP A 115 -20.21 10.36 -15.87
N PHE A 116 -19.88 10.75 -17.11
CA PHE A 116 -19.73 12.17 -17.48
C PHE A 116 -20.87 12.60 -18.40
N SER A 117 -21.56 13.67 -18.00
CA SER A 117 -22.47 14.41 -18.88
C SER A 117 -21.77 15.65 -19.44
N HIS A 118 -22.08 16.02 -20.69
CA HIS A 118 -21.58 17.26 -21.28
C HIS A 118 -22.55 18.40 -20.97
N GLY A 119 -22.07 19.43 -20.27
CA GLY A 119 -22.82 20.64 -19.96
C GLY A 119 -21.96 21.88 -20.23
N ILE A 120 -22.61 23.04 -20.37
CA ILE A 120 -21.94 24.33 -20.55
C ILE A 120 -22.06 25.14 -19.25
N CYS A 121 -20.95 25.62 -18.70
CA CYS A 121 -21.02 26.49 -17.53
C CYS A 121 -21.54 27.90 -17.92
N PRO A 122 -22.10 28.67 -16.98
CA PRO A 122 -22.63 30.01 -17.27
C PRO A 122 -21.61 30.97 -17.92
N ASP A 123 -20.33 30.86 -17.54
CA ASP A 123 -19.27 31.69 -18.12
C ASP A 123 -19.03 31.37 -19.61
N CYS A 124 -18.96 30.08 -19.95
CA CYS A 124 -18.84 29.64 -21.32
C CYS A 124 -20.09 29.98 -22.13
N ALA A 125 -21.28 29.85 -21.54
CA ALA A 125 -22.54 30.18 -22.18
C ALA A 125 -22.59 31.67 -22.54
N ARG A 126 -22.24 32.57 -21.62
CA ARG A 126 -22.14 34.03 -21.89
C ARG A 126 -21.16 34.37 -23.00
N LYS A 127 -20.05 33.64 -23.10
CA LYS A 127 -19.04 33.88 -24.13
C LYS A 127 -19.48 33.37 -25.52
N LEU A 128 -20.12 32.21 -25.58
CA LEU A 128 -20.54 31.58 -26.83
C LEU A 128 -21.87 32.13 -27.36
N TYR A 129 -22.74 32.60 -26.46
CA TYR A 129 -24.08 33.08 -26.77
C TYR A 129 -24.39 34.43 -26.11
N PRO A 130 -23.57 35.48 -26.31
CA PRO A 130 -23.71 36.74 -25.59
C PRO A 130 -25.11 37.37 -25.75
N ASN A 131 -25.68 37.31 -26.96
CA ASN A 131 -26.99 37.89 -27.27
C ASN A 131 -28.13 37.31 -26.41
N LEU A 132 -28.09 35.99 -26.12
CA LEU A 132 -29.10 35.33 -25.28
C LEU A 132 -29.05 35.79 -23.80
N PHE A 133 -27.95 36.43 -23.38
CA PHE A 133 -27.77 36.96 -22.03
C PHE A 133 -27.83 38.51 -21.99
N GLU A 134 -27.88 39.18 -23.14
CA GLU A 134 -28.03 40.64 -23.24
C GLU A 134 -29.50 41.06 -23.23
N ASP A 135 -30.39 40.22 -23.78
CA ASP A 135 -31.83 40.51 -23.90
C ASP A 135 -32.57 40.50 -22.54
N GLU A 136 -32.04 39.86 -21.49
CA GLU A 136 -32.65 39.89 -20.14
C GLU A 136 -32.58 41.26 -19.47
N LYS A 137 -31.79 42.21 -19.98
CA LYS A 137 -31.63 43.55 -19.38
C LYS A 137 -32.57 44.62 -19.92
N HIS A 138 -33.39 44.31 -20.93
CA HIS A 138 -34.24 45.30 -21.60
C HIS A 138 -35.74 45.22 -21.27
N GLU A 139 -36.17 44.35 -20.37
CA GLU A 139 -37.59 44.15 -19.98
C GLU A 139 -37.93 44.46 -18.50
N THR A 140 -37.21 45.39 -17.86
CA THR A 140 -37.66 46.00 -16.58
C THR A 140 -37.92 47.49 -16.73
#